data_AF-A0A2C6DZG8-F1
#
_entry.id   AF-A0A2C6DZG8-F1
#
_cell.length_a   1.000
_cell.length_b   1.000
_cell.length_c   1.000
_cell.angle_alpha   90.00
_cell.angle_beta   90.00
_cell.angle_gamma   90.00
#
_symmetry.space_group_name_H-M   'P 1'
#
loop_
_entity.id
_entity.type
_entity.pdbx_description
1 polymer ?
#
loop_
_entity_poly.entity_id
_entity_poly.type
_entity_poly.pdbx_seq_one_letter_code
_entity_poly.pdbx_strand_id
1 'polypeptide(L)'
;MLESDLLDYPRIRFCGEGVPLSKGFKGFVDYKIQGHNGVVPQLNIRMINRLLDDGNTMIIDRCQHFFPEIFDLCKKIESVFFEKVNANLYYSTDKNPSFGLHFDSIDGIAYQVLGEKTGSYTNQGESILR
;
A
#
# COMPACT_ATOMS: atom_id res chain seq x y z
N MET A 1 5.87 0.54 20.78
CA MET A 1 5.56 1.67 19.86
C MET A 1 6.77 2.58 19.59
N LEU A 2 7.77 2.67 20.48
CA LEU A 2 9.05 3.35 20.23
C LEU A 2 10.12 2.46 19.55
N GLU A 3 9.88 1.15 19.40
CA GLU A 3 10.85 0.19 18.85
C GLU A 3 10.96 0.20 17.32
N SER A 4 10.12 0.94 16.59
CA SER A 4 10.12 0.89 15.12
C SER A 4 11.09 1.86 14.45
N ASP A 5 11.60 2.90 15.12
CA ASP A 5 12.39 3.98 14.50
C ASP A 5 11.69 4.65 13.28
N LEU A 6 10.35 4.57 13.18
CA LEU A 6 9.61 5.11 12.03
C LEU A 6 8.83 6.38 12.39
N LEU A 7 9.19 7.49 11.73
CA LEU A 7 8.55 8.80 11.87
C LEU A 7 7.14 8.92 11.24
N ASP A 8 6.74 7.99 10.36
CA ASP A 8 5.47 8.05 9.61
C ASP A 8 4.65 6.76 9.86
N TYR A 9 3.96 6.68 11.00
CA TYR A 9 3.07 5.56 11.33
C TYR A 9 1.61 6.05 11.44
N PRO A 10 0.62 5.36 10.81
CA PRO A 10 0.73 4.23 9.89
C PRO A 10 1.05 4.65 8.44
N ARG A 11 1.74 3.79 7.68
CA ARG A 11 2.13 4.03 6.28
C ARG A 11 1.03 3.60 5.31
N ILE A 12 -0.07 4.33 5.34
CA ILE A 12 -1.20 4.10 4.44
C ILE A 12 -1.06 5.04 3.25
N ARG A 13 -1.41 4.56 2.06
CA ARG A 13 -1.57 5.37 0.84
C ARG A 13 -2.80 4.91 0.07
N PHE A 14 -3.33 5.81 -0.75
CA PHE A 14 -4.37 5.49 -1.72
C PHE A 14 -3.85 5.70 -3.13
N CYS A 15 -4.44 4.94 -4.06
CA CYS A 15 -4.20 5.04 -5.49
C CYS A 15 -5.50 4.80 -6.24
N GLY A 16 -5.74 5.57 -7.30
CA GLY A 16 -6.92 5.42 -8.15
C GLY A 16 -7.19 6.68 -8.97
N GLU A 17 -8.37 6.74 -9.59
CA GLU A 17 -8.78 7.90 -10.36
C GLU A 17 -8.81 9.16 -9.47
N GLY A 18 -8.15 10.23 -9.92
CA GLY A 18 -8.03 11.47 -9.14
C GLY A 18 -7.06 11.39 -7.94
N VAL A 19 -6.45 10.23 -7.67
CA VAL A 19 -5.50 10.03 -6.56
C VAL A 19 -4.13 9.61 -7.11
N PRO A 20 -3.18 10.56 -7.29
CA PRO A 20 -1.88 10.27 -7.88
C PRO A 20 -1.07 9.26 -7.06
N LEU A 21 -0.51 8.24 -7.73
CA LEU A 21 0.44 7.27 -7.17
C LEU A 21 1.64 7.92 -6.49
N SER A 22 2.12 9.03 -7.06
CA SER A 22 3.50 9.49 -6.90
C SER A 22 3.82 10.17 -5.56
N LYS A 23 2.84 10.45 -4.70
CA LYS A 23 3.11 11.21 -3.46
C LYS A 23 2.37 10.76 -2.21
N GLY A 24 1.63 9.65 -2.27
CA GLY A 24 0.88 9.14 -1.12
C GLY A 24 -0.12 10.17 -0.63
N PHE A 25 -1.27 10.26 -1.31
CA PHE A 25 -2.38 11.13 -0.90
C PHE A 25 -2.66 10.94 0.60
N LYS A 26 -2.27 11.92 1.43
CA LYS A 26 -2.50 11.92 2.89
C LYS A 26 -3.79 12.68 3.26
N GLY A 27 -4.69 12.95 2.30
CA GLY A 27 -5.93 13.70 2.53
C GLY A 27 -6.94 12.99 3.44
N PHE A 28 -6.63 11.77 3.87
CA PHE A 28 -7.33 11.05 4.92
C PHE A 28 -6.71 11.23 6.32
N VAL A 29 -5.68 12.05 6.48
CA VAL A 29 -5.08 12.38 7.78
C VAL A 29 -5.49 13.79 8.16
N ASP A 30 -6.34 13.89 9.19
CA ASP A 30 -6.66 15.15 9.84
C ASP A 30 -5.63 15.45 10.94
N TYR A 31 -5.45 16.71 11.26
CA TYR A 31 -4.57 17.15 12.34
C TYR A 31 -5.40 17.84 13.41
N LYS A 32 -5.41 17.30 14.63
CA LYS A 32 -6.12 17.92 15.76
C LYS A 32 -5.13 18.46 16.78
N ILE A 33 -5.38 19.68 17.23
CA ILE A 33 -4.62 20.31 18.30
C ILE A 33 -5.08 19.70 19.62
N GLN A 34 -4.17 19.06 20.36
CA GLN A 34 -4.42 18.61 21.73
C GLN A 34 -3.75 19.57 22.73
N GLY A 35 -4.43 20.66 23.06
CA GLY A 35 -4.01 21.59 24.12
C GLY A 35 -2.53 22.00 24.01
N HIS A 36 -1.78 21.83 25.11
CA HIS A 36 -0.35 22.20 25.21
C HIS A 36 0.61 21.16 24.60
N ASN A 37 0.11 20.01 24.13
CA ASN A 37 0.88 18.84 23.69
C ASN A 37 1.05 18.73 22.17
N GLY A 38 0.72 19.79 21.42
CA GLY A 38 0.96 19.86 19.98
C GLY A 38 -0.16 19.26 19.12
N VAL A 39 0.18 19.01 17.86
CA VAL A 39 -0.75 18.57 16.82
C VAL A 39 -0.64 17.05 16.65
N VAL A 40 -1.75 16.33 16.81
CA VAL A 40 -1.81 14.87 16.68
C VAL A 40 -2.50 14.50 15.36
N PRO A 41 -1.87 13.65 14.52
CA PRO A 41 -2.52 13.13 13.33
C PRO A 41 -3.63 12.15 13.71
N GLN A 42 -4.79 12.26 13.08
CA GLN A 42 -5.90 11.32 13.21
C GLN A 42 -6.36 10.86 11.83
N LEU A 43 -6.71 9.58 11.71
CA LEU A 43 -7.31 9.07 10.48
C LEU A 43 -8.75 9.56 10.35
N ASN A 44 -9.04 10.19 9.21
CA ASN A 44 -10.37 10.52 8.76
C ASN A 44 -11.03 9.28 8.15
N ILE A 45 -11.63 8.45 9.01
CA ILE A 45 -12.26 7.19 8.59
C ILE A 45 -13.36 7.41 7.54
N ARG A 46 -14.07 8.54 7.59
CA ARG A 46 -15.09 8.87 6.58
C ARG A 46 -14.48 9.07 5.20
N MET A 47 -13.34 9.76 5.13
CA MET A 47 -12.60 9.93 3.88
C MET A 47 -12.05 8.59 3.38
N ILE A 48 -11.48 7.76 4.26
CA ILE A 48 -11.00 6.41 3.92
C ILE A 48 -12.10 5.59 3.28
N ASN A 49 -13.28 5.51 3.91
CA ASN A 49 -14.41 4.77 3.38
C ASN A 49 -14.86 5.31 2.03
N ARG A 50 -14.96 6.65 1.89
CA ARG A 50 -15.31 7.27 0.61
C ARG A 50 -14.33 6.90 -0.50
N LEU A 51 -13.03 6.95 -0.25
CA LEU A 51 -12.03 6.59 -1.26
C LEU A 51 -12.19 5.14 -1.73
N LEU A 52 -12.49 4.23 -0.79
CA LEU A 52 -12.77 2.82 -1.10
C LEU A 52 -14.07 2.66 -1.89
N ASP A 53 -15.13 3.38 -1.52
CA ASP A 53 -16.41 3.37 -2.24
C ASP A 53 -16.26 3.94 -3.66
N ASP A 54 -15.37 4.92 -3.85
CA ASP A 54 -15.00 5.52 -5.14
C ASP A 54 -14.03 4.63 -5.95
N GLY A 55 -13.76 3.40 -5.51
CA GLY A 55 -12.96 2.41 -6.24
C GLY A 55 -11.45 2.58 -6.14
N ASN A 56 -10.95 3.39 -5.20
CA ASN A 56 -9.52 3.52 -4.97
C ASN A 56 -8.97 2.28 -4.22
N THR A 57 -7.73 1.92 -4.55
CA THR A 57 -6.97 0.89 -3.81
C THR A 57 -6.26 1.54 -2.63
N MET A 58 -6.48 0.99 -1.44
CA MET A 58 -5.69 1.28 -0.24
C MET A 58 -4.45 0.40 -0.21
N ILE A 59 -3.31 0.98 0.14
CA ILE A 59 -2.01 0.32 0.26
C ILE A 59 -1.50 0.54 1.68
N ILE A 60 -1.12 -0.54 2.35
CA ILE A 60 -0.38 -0.48 3.62
C ILE A 60 1.07 -0.84 3.31
N ASP A 61 1.94 0.17 3.27
CA ASP A 61 3.35 -0.04 2.98
C ASP A 61 4.05 -0.72 4.15
N ARG A 62 4.95 -1.67 3.84
CA ARG A 62 5.71 -2.41 4.86
C ARG A 62 4.78 -3.03 5.92
N CYS A 63 3.74 -3.69 5.43
CA CYS A 63 2.68 -4.27 6.23
C CYS A 63 3.20 -5.32 7.24
N GLN A 64 4.40 -5.88 7.00
CA GLN A 64 5.06 -6.77 7.95
C GLN A 64 5.29 -6.15 9.34
N HIS A 65 5.33 -4.82 9.46
CA HIS A 65 5.43 -4.17 10.78
C HIS A 65 4.13 -4.19 11.59
N PHE A 66 3.02 -4.56 10.96
CA PHE A 66 1.69 -4.64 11.58
C PHE A 66 1.23 -6.08 11.78
N PHE A 67 1.75 -7.02 10.97
CA PHE A 67 1.34 -8.42 10.96
C PHE A 67 2.55 -9.32 11.24
N PRO A 68 2.68 -9.89 12.46
CA PRO A 68 3.81 -10.73 12.84
C PRO A 68 4.05 -11.92 11.89
N GLU A 69 2.98 -12.53 11.40
CA GLU A 69 3.07 -13.66 10.46
C GLU A 69 3.71 -13.25 9.13
N ILE A 70 3.46 -12.03 8.67
CA ILE A 70 4.08 -11.48 7.45
C ILE A 70 5.54 -11.11 7.73
N PHE A 71 5.86 -10.63 8.93
CA PHE A 71 7.25 -10.41 9.34
C PHE A 71 8.07 -11.70 9.29
N ASP A 72 7.55 -12.76 9.89
CA ASP A 72 8.21 -14.07 9.91
C ASP A 72 8.35 -14.64 8.48
N LEU A 73 7.33 -14.45 7.64
CA LEU A 73 7.39 -14.82 6.22
C LEU A 73 8.50 -14.05 5.48
N CYS A 74 8.56 -12.73 5.64
CA CYS A 74 9.64 -11.92 5.06
C CYS A 74 11.00 -12.46 5.50
N LYS A 75 11.22 -12.69 6.81
CA LYS A 75 12.49 -13.23 7.33
C LYS A 75 12.87 -14.58 6.74
N LYS A 76 11.90 -15.47 6.52
CA LYS A 76 12.15 -16.76 5.84
C LYS A 76 12.58 -16.55 4.39
N ILE A 77 11.91 -15.67 3.65
CA ILE A 77 12.27 -15.35 2.26
C ILE A 77 13.66 -14.71 2.22
N GLU A 78 13.96 -13.75 3.11
CA GLU A 78 15.30 -13.15 3.23
C GLU A 78 16.39 -14.22 3.44
N SER A 79 16.12 -15.26 4.23
CA SER A 79 17.07 -16.34 4.48
C SER A 79 17.34 -17.24 3.27
N VAL A 80 16.41 -17.31 2.32
CA VAL A 80 16.54 -18.11 1.09
C VAL A 80 17.26 -17.32 0.01
N PHE A 81 16.89 -16.05 -0.16
CA PHE A 81 17.41 -15.21 -1.25
C PHE A 81 18.62 -14.36 -0.85
N PHE A 82 18.95 -14.30 0.45
CA PHE A 82 20.00 -13.44 1.01
C PHE A 82 19.82 -11.95 0.69
N GLU A 83 18.58 -11.53 0.46
CA GLU A 83 18.19 -10.16 0.10
C GLU A 83 17.16 -9.62 1.08
N LYS A 84 17.04 -8.29 1.17
CA LYS A 84 16.03 -7.64 2.03
C LYS A 84 14.64 -7.77 1.42
N VAL A 85 13.66 -8.16 2.23
CA VAL A 85 12.28 -8.36 1.79
C VAL A 85 11.34 -7.43 2.55
N ASN A 86 10.49 -6.73 1.81
CA ASN A 86 9.39 -5.94 2.35
C ASN A 86 8.09 -6.39 1.73
N ALA A 87 6.99 -6.30 2.49
CA ALA A 87 5.66 -6.62 2.02
C ALA A 87 4.77 -5.38 2.02
N ASN A 88 3.99 -5.20 0.96
CA ASN A 88 2.90 -4.22 0.94
C ASN A 88 1.58 -4.96 0.87
N LEU A 89 0.57 -4.49 1.61
CA LEU A 89 -0.79 -5.02 1.52
C LEU A 89 -1.64 -4.11 0.65
N TYR A 90 -2.34 -4.69 -0.31
CA TYR A 90 -3.24 -3.98 -1.22
C TYR A 90 -4.67 -4.41 -0.94
N TYR A 91 -5.57 -3.44 -0.78
CA TYR A 91 -6.99 -3.66 -0.57
C TYR A 91 -7.79 -2.81 -1.55
N SER A 92 -8.62 -3.47 -2.36
CA SER A 92 -9.49 -2.84 -3.35
C SER A 92 -10.87 -3.50 -3.32
N THR A 93 -11.92 -2.70 -3.42
CA THR A 93 -13.33 -3.11 -3.43
C THR A 93 -13.94 -3.12 -4.83
N ASP A 94 -13.37 -2.34 -5.75
CA ASP A 94 -13.80 -2.23 -7.14
C ASP A 94 -12.96 -3.14 -8.07
N LYS A 95 -13.56 -3.54 -9.20
CA LYS A 95 -12.93 -4.25 -10.30
C LYS A 95 -12.15 -3.32 -11.22
N ASN A 96 -12.39 -2.01 -11.15
CA ASN A 96 -11.65 -1.03 -11.93
C ASN A 96 -10.17 -0.98 -11.50
N PRO A 97 -9.22 -1.03 -12.46
CA PRO A 97 -7.82 -1.03 -12.13
C PRO A 97 -7.37 0.33 -11.58
N SER A 98 -6.96 0.36 -10.31
CA SER A 98 -6.37 1.57 -9.72
C SER A 98 -4.95 1.86 -10.22
N PHE A 99 -4.33 0.92 -10.91
CA PHE A 99 -2.99 1.04 -11.49
C PHE A 99 -3.08 0.83 -13.00
N GLY A 100 -2.47 1.73 -13.77
CA GLY A 100 -2.21 1.47 -15.19
C GLY A 100 -1.17 0.37 -15.37
N LEU A 101 -0.96 -0.07 -16.62
CA LEU A 101 0.15 -0.96 -16.94
C LEU A 101 1.48 -0.27 -16.61
N HIS A 102 2.27 -0.89 -15.73
CA HIS A 102 3.56 -0.38 -15.27
C HIS A 102 4.52 -1.53 -14.98
N PHE A 103 5.79 -1.20 -14.83
CA PHE A 103 6.81 -2.08 -14.27
C PHE A 103 7.39 -1.44 -13.02
N ASP A 104 7.77 -2.27 -12.06
CA ASP A 104 8.51 -1.85 -10.88
C ASP A 104 10.01 -2.08 -11.09
N SER A 105 10.83 -1.39 -10.30
CA SER A 105 12.29 -1.56 -10.31
C SER A 105 12.78 -2.68 -9.39
N ILE A 106 11.86 -3.45 -8.80
CA ILE A 106 12.14 -4.50 -7.82
C ILE A 106 11.49 -5.81 -8.26
N ASP A 107 12.08 -6.92 -7.85
CA ASP A 107 11.44 -8.22 -7.95
C ASP A 107 10.25 -8.29 -6.99
N GLY A 108 9.11 -8.79 -7.47
CA GLY A 108 7.87 -8.83 -6.73
C GLY A 108 7.24 -10.22 -6.71
N ILE A 109 6.75 -10.63 -5.54
CA ILE A 109 5.89 -11.81 -5.39
C ILE A 109 4.51 -11.32 -4.96
N ALA A 110 3.48 -11.64 -5.74
CA ALA A 110 2.09 -11.36 -5.40
C ALA A 110 1.44 -12.59 -4.75
N TYR A 111 0.79 -12.40 -3.61
CA TYR A 111 0.02 -13.43 -2.92
C TYR A 111 -1.41 -12.95 -2.67
N GLN A 112 -2.40 -13.67 -3.22
CA GLN A 112 -3.81 -13.33 -3.04
C GLN A 112 -4.30 -13.85 -1.69
N VAL A 113 -4.69 -12.93 -0.81
CA VAL A 113 -5.21 -13.27 0.53
C VAL A 113 -6.72 -13.54 0.51
N LEU A 114 -7.48 -12.72 -0.21
CA LEU A 114 -8.96 -12.80 -0.24
C LEU A 114 -9.50 -12.33 -1.59
N GLY A 115 -10.54 -12.99 -2.09
CA GLY A 115 -11.21 -12.61 -3.34
C GLY A 115 -10.41 -12.96 -4.59
N GLU A 116 -10.68 -12.26 -5.68
CA GLU A 116 -10.06 -12.47 -6.99
C GLU A 116 -9.46 -11.15 -7.51
N LYS A 117 -8.32 -11.24 -8.19
CA LYS A 117 -7.73 -10.12 -8.91
C LYS A 117 -7.31 -10.57 -10.30
N THR A 118 -7.86 -9.92 -11.32
CA THR A 118 -7.42 -10.10 -12.71
C THR A 118 -6.28 -9.12 -13.00
N GLY A 119 -5.19 -9.63 -13.58
CA GLY A 119 -4.04 -8.83 -14.01
C GLY A 119 -3.70 -9.12 -15.47
N SER A 120 -3.05 -8.16 -16.12
CA SER A 120 -2.47 -8.35 -17.45
C SER A 120 -0.96 -8.20 -17.34
N TYR A 121 -0.23 -9.10 -17.99
CA TYR A 121 1.22 -9.09 -18.06
C TYR A 121 1.62 -8.95 -19.52
N THR A 122 2.70 -8.22 -19.78
CA THR A 122 3.31 -8.11 -21.11
C THR A 122 4.83 -8.20 -20.97
N ASN A 123 5.48 -8.76 -21.98
CA ASN A 123 6.94 -8.82 -22.00
C ASN A 123 7.51 -7.44 -22.35
N GLN A 124 8.62 -7.10 -21.71
CA GLN A 124 9.36 -5.89 -22.05
C GLN A 124 9.84 -5.97 -23.51
N GLY A 125 9.38 -5.05 -24.36
CA GLY A 125 9.77 -4.98 -25.78
C GLY A 125 8.73 -5.45 -26.79
N GLU A 126 7.59 -5.99 -26.37
CA GLU A 126 6.47 -6.26 -27.27
C GLU A 126 5.56 -5.01 -27.38
N SER A 127 5.45 -4.44 -28.58
CA SER A 127 4.49 -3.38 -28.86
C SER A 127 3.07 -3.92 -28.72
N ILE A 128 2.25 -3.25 -27.90
CA ILE A 128 0.80 -3.47 -27.88
C ILE A 128 0.23 -2.86 -29.16
N LEU A 129 0.24 -3.61 -30.27
CA LEU A 129 -0.60 -3.28 -31.42
C LEU A 129 -2.05 -3.52 -30.98
N ARG A 130 -2.78 -2.43 -30.75
CA ARG A 130 -4.24 -2.45 -30.66
C ARG A 130 -4.84 -2.21 -32.02
#